data_AF-A0AAU3F0A2-F1
#
_entry.id   AF-A0AAU3F0A2-F1
#
_cell.length_a   1.000
_cell.length_b   1.000
_cell.length_c   1.000
_cell.angle_alpha   90.00
_cell.angle_beta   90.00
_cell.angle_gamma   90.00
#
_symmetry.space_group_name_H-M   'P 1'
#
loop_
_entity.id
_entity.type
_entity.pdbx_description
1 polymer ?
#
loop_
_entity_poly.entity_id
_entity_poly.type
_entity_poly.pdbx_seq_one_letter_code
_entity_poly.pdbx_strand_id
1 'polypeptide(L)'
;MGAALMAGVLSTPAFGVEDDPVPLAPRITSNGPYTECTADDCAGQGEPGLAGMFTFRPNVADIDAATGSTDVTGYRVRLLTDFGATVVSGAEPAPYAAVPANAGTQVLQVEAKDWGGRWGTPASFAFKVKPASGAVGQWQFADRPTDLAVTTTKDTATEGTERHDATLKGGATWSDRARRGKGDYSLSLNSTNPDKGKAYAATAEPPVDTKGSFTVSAWAYLAGTRSDQVVLSAPGARDAAFSLRYSAEQKKWAFGRGARDADGTTEVVSYGDAANPPVGVWTHLAGVFDTKRDTDKTNDTVQLFVNGRPQGQPVNLSAEAAAYEPWSSPKGLQIGRTRADGSYQGYFHGYVDEAAVWQRALRPVDVQQASALTADGEPATALVADWSAGPAGGSEIKDVSGYGRPALALSAEGAQLRADEAGQSTLALDGVQGFAAAQGPAVDETDSFTVSARVRVDSAEWAAKPIGYRGIVAGQKLAGESSWALVLTKFDVDVSAWSFVRTAVDAAGNVTERVEVQADDVMGDFDTPIDVTGIFDAAATTPGDPDTSGRLRLFIGTTSQVTSPHAGLTSQSQGTGELAVGRGVDGGSLDHYLPGSLDRLRIWSGAPTANGLWYMLEPGTVG
;
A
#
# COMPACT_ATOMS: atom_id res chain seq x y z
N MET A 1 11.24 49.62 -77.48
CA MET A 1 11.07 48.33 -78.18
C MET A 1 11.20 47.27 -77.10
N GLY A 2 10.11 46.85 -76.47
CA GLY A 2 9.13 45.91 -77.02
C GLY A 2 9.24 44.65 -76.16
N ALA A 3 8.40 44.56 -75.12
CA ALA A 3 8.32 43.40 -74.25
C ALA A 3 7.78 42.19 -75.03
N ALA A 4 8.48 41.06 -74.97
CA ALA A 4 8.01 39.78 -75.47
C ALA A 4 7.93 38.80 -74.29
N LEU A 5 6.69 38.54 -73.86
CA LEU A 5 6.32 37.35 -73.10
C LEU A 5 6.67 36.12 -73.95
N MET A 6 7.45 35.19 -73.40
CA MET A 6 7.49 33.80 -73.83
C MET A 6 7.01 32.95 -72.66
N ALA A 7 5.76 32.50 -72.76
CA ALA A 7 5.19 31.48 -71.90
C ALA A 7 5.88 30.15 -72.19
N GLY A 8 6.86 29.79 -71.37
CA GLY A 8 7.41 28.45 -71.33
C GLY A 8 6.44 27.53 -70.62
N VAL A 9 5.74 26.70 -71.39
CA VAL A 9 4.98 25.55 -70.88
C VAL A 9 5.97 24.60 -70.20
N LEU A 10 6.07 24.68 -68.88
CA LEU A 10 6.64 23.59 -68.09
C LEU A 10 5.63 22.45 -68.16
N SER A 11 5.93 21.49 -69.03
CA SER A 11 5.38 20.14 -68.94
C SER A 11 5.73 19.62 -67.55
N THR A 12 4.77 19.71 -66.64
CA THR A 12 4.76 18.88 -65.44
C THR A 12 4.72 17.43 -65.94
N PRO A 13 5.69 16.56 -65.61
CA PRO A 13 5.39 15.15 -65.66
C PRO A 13 4.25 14.96 -64.67
N ALA A 14 3.07 14.64 -65.20
CA ALA A 14 2.04 14.03 -64.40
C ALA A 14 2.64 12.70 -63.92
N PHE A 15 3.27 12.71 -62.74
CA PHE A 15 3.32 11.51 -61.93
C PHE A 15 1.85 11.14 -61.76
N GLY A 16 1.46 10.05 -62.42
CA GLY A 16 0.21 9.40 -62.09
C GLY A 16 0.20 9.26 -60.58
N VAL A 17 -0.83 9.80 -59.94
CA VAL A 17 -1.16 9.43 -58.58
C VAL A 17 -1.65 7.99 -58.68
N GLU A 18 -0.71 7.08 -58.87
CA GLU A 18 -0.89 5.71 -58.47
C GLU A 18 -1.12 5.81 -56.96
N ASP A 19 -2.29 5.36 -56.52
CA ASP A 19 -2.75 5.43 -55.15
C ASP A 19 -1.68 4.75 -54.28
N ASP A 20 -0.79 5.55 -53.69
CA ASP A 20 0.32 5.08 -52.87
C ASP A 20 -0.31 4.32 -51.69
N PRO A 21 -0.27 2.97 -51.71
CA PRO A 21 -1.02 2.19 -50.76
C PRO A 21 -0.47 2.47 -49.36
N VAL A 22 -1.35 2.54 -48.36
CA VAL A 22 -0.88 2.64 -46.98
C VAL A 22 0.04 1.45 -46.67
N PRO A 23 1.05 1.61 -45.79
CA PRO A 23 2.01 0.55 -45.51
C PRO A 23 1.36 -0.78 -45.12
N LEU A 24 1.97 -1.88 -45.54
CA LEU A 24 1.55 -3.22 -45.13
C LEU A 24 2.02 -3.53 -43.71
N ALA A 25 1.55 -4.67 -43.17
CA ALA A 25 1.93 -5.10 -41.84
C ALA A 25 3.47 -5.22 -41.71
N PRO A 26 4.11 -4.51 -40.78
CA PRO A 26 5.56 -4.52 -40.64
C PRO A 26 6.05 -5.87 -40.09
N ARG A 27 7.34 -6.14 -40.27
CA ARG A 27 7.98 -7.32 -39.66
C ARG A 27 8.44 -6.98 -38.25
N ILE A 28 8.06 -7.81 -37.29
CA ILE A 28 8.48 -7.72 -35.88
C ILE A 28 9.47 -8.86 -35.62
N THR A 29 10.59 -8.56 -34.97
CA THR A 29 11.55 -9.58 -34.52
C THR A 29 11.87 -9.32 -33.05
N SER A 30 11.69 -10.34 -32.21
CA SER A 30 12.17 -10.28 -30.82
C SER A 30 13.67 -10.58 -30.76
N ASN A 31 14.39 -9.74 -30.04
CA ASN A 31 15.81 -9.91 -29.71
C ASN A 31 15.97 -10.54 -28.31
N GLY A 32 14.88 -11.01 -27.69
CA GLY A 32 14.84 -11.59 -26.35
C GLY A 32 14.39 -10.61 -25.26
N PRO A 33 13.97 -11.13 -24.08
CA PRO A 33 13.90 -12.55 -23.74
C PRO A 33 12.60 -13.23 -24.22
N TYR A 34 11.63 -12.47 -24.72
CA TYR A 34 10.32 -13.01 -25.10
C TYR A 34 10.34 -13.68 -26.47
N THR A 35 9.62 -14.79 -26.61
CA THR A 35 9.46 -15.52 -27.86
C THR A 35 8.02 -15.43 -28.36
N GLU A 36 7.84 -15.46 -29.68
CA GLU A 36 6.50 -15.42 -30.27
C GLU A 36 5.71 -16.67 -29.90
N CYS A 37 4.45 -16.49 -29.51
CA CYS A 37 3.52 -17.58 -29.31
C CYS A 37 3.02 -18.09 -30.66
N THR A 38 3.11 -19.40 -30.84
CA THR A 38 2.54 -20.14 -31.96
C THR A 38 1.28 -20.87 -31.53
N ALA A 39 0.60 -21.53 -32.47
CA ALA A 39 -0.58 -22.35 -32.14
C ALA A 39 -0.27 -23.49 -31.16
N ASP A 40 0.95 -24.02 -31.21
CA ASP A 40 1.35 -25.23 -30.46
C ASP A 40 2.30 -24.94 -29.29
N ASP A 41 2.91 -23.74 -29.23
CA ASP A 41 3.86 -23.36 -28.17
C ASP A 41 3.75 -21.88 -27.81
N CYS A 42 3.64 -21.63 -26.50
CA CYS A 42 3.57 -20.30 -25.91
C CYS A 42 4.18 -20.37 -24.49
N ALA A 43 5.45 -20.77 -24.41
CA ALA A 43 6.21 -20.81 -23.17
C ALA A 43 6.36 -19.40 -22.56
N GLY A 44 6.10 -19.29 -21.26
CA GLY A 44 6.33 -18.04 -20.53
C GLY A 44 7.82 -17.73 -20.42
N GLN A 45 8.22 -16.48 -20.70
CA GLN A 45 9.58 -15.96 -20.51
C GLN A 45 9.57 -14.68 -19.70
N GLY A 46 10.74 -14.26 -19.22
CA GLY A 46 10.89 -13.04 -18.42
C GLY A 46 9.97 -12.99 -17.20
N GLU A 47 9.64 -11.79 -16.78
CA GLU A 47 8.69 -11.49 -15.69
C GLU A 47 8.09 -10.09 -15.92
N PRO A 48 7.02 -9.70 -15.21
CA PRO A 48 6.46 -8.36 -15.31
C PRO A 48 7.49 -7.28 -14.97
N GLY A 49 7.55 -6.23 -15.77
CA GLY A 49 8.54 -5.15 -15.64
C GLY A 49 9.90 -5.42 -16.29
N LEU A 50 10.15 -6.62 -16.81
CA LEU A 50 11.38 -6.89 -17.59
C LEU A 50 11.20 -6.41 -19.03
N ALA A 51 12.17 -5.65 -19.55
CA ALA A 51 12.12 -5.20 -20.94
C ALA A 51 12.40 -6.36 -21.92
N GLY A 52 11.60 -6.43 -22.98
CA GLY A 52 11.89 -7.19 -24.19
C GLY A 52 12.30 -6.27 -25.33
N MET A 53 13.37 -6.63 -26.03
CA MET A 53 13.89 -5.82 -27.12
C MET A 53 13.31 -6.30 -28.46
N PHE A 54 12.71 -5.38 -29.23
CA PHE A 54 12.06 -5.69 -30.51
C PHE A 54 12.64 -4.85 -31.64
N THR A 55 12.93 -5.49 -32.76
CA THR A 55 13.34 -4.84 -34.00
C THR A 55 12.15 -4.77 -34.96
N PHE A 56 11.93 -3.60 -35.56
CA PHE A 56 10.89 -3.39 -36.56
C PHE A 56 11.52 -3.14 -37.93
N ARG A 57 10.93 -3.72 -38.97
CA ARG A 57 11.33 -3.48 -40.37
C ARG A 57 10.08 -3.33 -41.25
N PRO A 58 10.19 -2.60 -42.39
CA PRO A 58 9.09 -2.46 -43.34
C PRO A 58 8.67 -3.83 -43.87
N ASN A 59 7.45 -3.97 -44.41
CA ASN A 59 7.12 -5.19 -45.14
C ASN A 59 8.06 -5.35 -46.35
N VAL A 60 8.28 -6.58 -46.83
CA VAL A 60 9.14 -6.79 -48.01
C VAL A 60 8.52 -6.16 -49.26
N ALA A 61 7.19 -6.10 -49.32
CA ALA A 61 6.45 -5.52 -50.43
C ALA A 61 6.43 -3.99 -50.40
N ASP A 62 6.81 -3.36 -49.28
CA ASP A 62 6.95 -1.90 -49.13
C ASP A 62 8.39 -1.43 -49.41
N ILE A 63 9.24 -2.32 -49.95
CA ILE A 63 10.63 -2.04 -50.29
C ILE A 63 10.79 -2.19 -51.80
N ASP A 64 11.23 -1.13 -52.46
CA ASP A 64 11.57 -1.17 -53.88
C ASP A 64 12.74 -2.14 -54.11
N ALA A 65 12.48 -3.21 -54.87
CA ALA A 65 13.43 -4.30 -55.05
C ALA A 65 14.71 -3.89 -55.82
N ALA A 66 14.70 -2.78 -56.56
CA ALA A 66 15.82 -2.34 -57.37
C ALA A 66 16.74 -1.36 -56.61
N THR A 67 16.16 -0.53 -55.75
CA THR A 67 16.84 0.56 -55.04
C THR A 67 17.01 0.29 -53.55
N GLY A 68 16.24 -0.66 -52.99
CA GLY A 68 16.14 -0.91 -51.55
C GLY A 68 15.46 0.22 -50.78
N SER A 69 14.87 1.20 -51.48
CA SER A 69 14.21 2.34 -50.84
C SER A 69 12.82 1.95 -50.36
N THR A 70 12.39 2.57 -49.26
CA THR A 70 11.05 2.43 -48.69
C THR A 70 10.53 3.81 -48.34
N ASP A 71 9.23 3.98 -48.40
CA ASP A 71 8.53 5.20 -48.01
C ASP A 71 8.13 5.19 -46.52
N VAL A 72 8.39 4.08 -45.80
CA VAL A 72 8.17 3.96 -44.37
C VAL A 72 9.11 4.90 -43.59
N THR A 73 8.52 5.78 -42.79
CA THR A 73 9.24 6.80 -42.00
C THR A 73 9.24 6.55 -40.50
N GLY A 74 8.50 5.55 -40.01
CA GLY A 74 8.45 5.21 -38.59
C GLY A 74 7.40 4.16 -38.26
N TYR A 75 7.19 3.92 -36.96
CA TYR A 75 6.22 2.95 -36.46
C TYR A 75 5.49 3.50 -35.25
N ARG A 76 4.24 3.08 -35.05
CA ARG A 76 3.48 3.25 -33.82
C ARG A 76 3.37 1.89 -33.14
N VAL A 77 3.74 1.84 -31.87
CA VAL A 77 3.95 0.61 -31.11
C VAL A 77 3.17 0.69 -29.80
N ARG A 78 2.47 -0.39 -29.42
CA ARG A 78 1.85 -0.50 -28.09
C ARG A 78 1.77 -1.95 -27.63
N LEU A 79 1.88 -2.20 -26.33
CA LEU A 79 1.26 -3.39 -25.77
C LEU A 79 -0.24 -3.12 -25.65
N LEU A 80 -1.09 -4.11 -25.97
CA LEU A 80 -2.55 -3.92 -25.85
C LEU A 80 -3.01 -3.68 -24.40
N THR A 81 -2.14 -3.96 -23.43
CA THR A 81 -2.34 -3.67 -22.00
C THR A 81 -1.95 -2.25 -21.61
N ASP A 82 -1.29 -1.49 -22.50
CA ASP A 82 -0.87 -0.12 -22.24
C ASP A 82 -1.96 0.90 -22.64
N PHE A 83 -1.99 2.03 -21.93
CA PHE A 83 -2.77 3.19 -22.33
C PHE A 83 -2.00 4.00 -23.39
N GLY A 84 -2.34 3.82 -24.65
CA GLY A 84 -1.80 4.59 -25.76
C GLY A 84 -0.75 3.85 -26.59
N ALA A 85 -0.04 4.58 -27.44
CA ALA A 85 0.99 4.03 -28.31
C ALA A 85 2.17 5.00 -28.46
N THR A 86 3.37 4.44 -28.55
CA THR A 86 4.62 5.17 -28.73
C THR A 86 4.96 5.25 -30.22
N VAL A 87 5.40 6.41 -30.70
CA VAL A 87 5.89 6.57 -32.07
C VAL A 87 7.41 6.51 -32.08
N VAL A 88 7.96 5.58 -32.86
CA VAL A 88 9.40 5.47 -33.15
C VAL A 88 9.68 5.93 -34.57
N SER A 89 10.76 6.68 -34.77
CA SER A 89 11.09 7.30 -36.06
C SER A 89 12.16 6.52 -36.82
N GLY A 90 12.07 6.53 -38.15
CA GLY A 90 12.97 5.84 -39.07
C GLY A 90 12.41 4.52 -39.59
N ALA A 91 12.81 4.13 -40.81
CA ALA A 91 12.45 2.85 -41.41
C ALA A 91 13.08 1.65 -40.68
N GLU A 92 14.28 1.84 -40.11
CA GLU A 92 15.01 0.86 -39.30
C GLU A 92 15.47 1.52 -37.99
N PRO A 93 14.55 1.71 -37.02
CA PRO A 93 14.88 2.35 -35.75
C PRO A 93 15.78 1.45 -34.91
N ALA A 94 16.41 2.03 -33.88
CA ALA A 94 17.04 1.25 -32.83
C ALA A 94 16.02 0.30 -32.17
N PRO A 95 16.44 -0.86 -31.63
CA PRO A 95 15.55 -1.79 -30.97
C PRO A 95 14.68 -1.12 -29.89
N TYR A 96 13.38 -1.38 -29.94
CA TYR A 96 12.40 -0.87 -28.99
C TYR A 96 12.30 -1.76 -27.76
N ALA A 97 12.37 -1.15 -26.56
CA ALA A 97 12.19 -1.84 -25.29
C ALA A 97 10.70 -1.84 -24.90
N ALA A 98 10.00 -2.97 -25.08
CA ALA A 98 8.64 -3.14 -24.57
C ALA A 98 8.69 -3.72 -23.15
N VAL A 99 7.98 -3.11 -22.20
CA VAL A 99 8.00 -3.50 -20.77
C VAL A 99 6.61 -3.96 -20.35
N PRO A 100 6.32 -5.27 -20.31
CA PRO A 100 5.01 -5.77 -19.95
C PRO A 100 4.70 -5.52 -18.48
N ALA A 101 3.55 -4.89 -18.18
CA ALA A 101 3.13 -4.63 -16.81
C ALA A 101 2.59 -5.87 -16.09
N ASN A 102 2.12 -6.89 -16.82
CA ASN A 102 1.41 -8.03 -16.23
C ASN A 102 1.96 -9.35 -16.75
N ALA A 103 1.80 -10.40 -15.94
CA ALA A 103 2.07 -11.76 -16.35
C ALA A 103 1.01 -12.28 -17.34
N GLY A 104 1.25 -13.42 -17.96
CA GLY A 104 0.33 -14.04 -18.91
C GLY A 104 0.58 -13.58 -20.35
N THR A 105 -0.39 -13.82 -21.23
CA THR A 105 -0.25 -13.53 -22.66
C THR A 105 -0.37 -12.03 -22.91
N GLN A 106 0.64 -11.49 -23.58
CA GLN A 106 0.75 -10.09 -23.98
C GLN A 106 0.77 -10.02 -25.51
N VAL A 107 0.30 -8.90 -26.06
CA VAL A 107 0.30 -8.67 -27.51
C VAL A 107 0.92 -7.31 -27.78
N LEU A 108 2.05 -7.30 -28.47
CA LEU A 108 2.66 -6.09 -29.03
C LEU A 108 2.05 -5.83 -30.41
N GLN A 109 1.41 -4.68 -30.57
CA GLN A 109 0.85 -4.22 -31.83
C GLN A 109 1.73 -3.13 -32.43
N VAL A 110 2.06 -3.27 -33.72
CA VAL A 110 2.95 -2.36 -34.46
C VAL A 110 2.33 -1.97 -35.79
N GLU A 111 2.23 -0.68 -36.07
CA GLU A 111 1.73 -0.11 -37.33
C GLU A 111 2.85 0.72 -37.98
N ALA A 112 3.12 0.53 -39.27
CA ALA A 112 4.09 1.34 -40.00
C ALA A 112 3.48 2.68 -40.45
N LYS A 113 4.32 3.72 -40.54
CA LYS A 113 3.97 5.08 -40.99
C LYS A 113 4.63 5.35 -42.34
N ASP A 114 3.89 5.84 -43.32
CA ASP A 114 4.48 6.31 -44.59
C ASP A 114 4.98 7.77 -44.48
N TRP A 115 5.57 8.27 -45.57
CA TRP A 115 6.00 9.66 -45.73
C TRP A 115 4.84 10.66 -45.67
N GLY A 116 3.64 10.25 -46.09
CA GLY A 116 2.39 11.02 -46.03
C GLY A 116 1.78 11.10 -44.63
N GLY A 117 2.34 10.37 -43.66
CA GLY A 117 1.91 10.31 -42.27
C GLY A 117 0.71 9.40 -42.00
N ARG A 118 0.33 8.56 -42.95
CA ARG A 118 -0.75 7.56 -42.83
C ARG A 118 -0.22 6.32 -42.13
N TRP A 119 -1.09 5.68 -41.35
CA TRP A 119 -0.79 4.44 -40.64
C TRP A 119 -1.28 3.23 -41.44
N GLY A 120 -0.41 2.24 -41.56
CA GLY A 120 -0.66 0.99 -42.27
C GLY A 120 -1.44 -0.06 -41.50
N THR A 121 -1.43 -1.28 -42.01
CA THR A 121 -2.05 -2.44 -41.34
C THR A 121 -1.26 -2.85 -40.09
N PRO A 122 -1.91 -3.14 -38.94
CA PRO A 122 -1.19 -3.57 -37.75
C PRO A 122 -0.62 -4.98 -37.88
N ALA A 123 0.64 -5.15 -37.46
CA ALA A 123 1.23 -6.44 -37.13
C ALA A 123 1.09 -6.69 -35.62
N SER A 124 0.88 -7.95 -35.24
CA SER A 124 0.76 -8.37 -33.85
C SER A 124 1.82 -9.41 -33.53
N PHE A 125 2.48 -9.25 -32.39
CA PHE A 125 3.41 -10.23 -31.83
C PHE A 125 2.90 -10.64 -30.45
N ALA A 126 2.31 -11.83 -30.35
CA ALA A 126 1.85 -12.38 -29.09
C ALA A 126 3.01 -13.10 -28.38
N PHE A 127 3.17 -12.90 -27.08
CA PHE A 127 4.18 -13.56 -26.26
C PHE A 127 3.66 -13.79 -24.84
N LYS A 128 4.25 -14.72 -24.10
CA LYS A 128 3.82 -15.02 -22.73
C LYS A 128 4.86 -14.59 -21.70
N VAL A 129 4.41 -13.87 -20.68
CA VAL A 129 5.22 -13.42 -19.54
C VAL A 129 4.98 -14.36 -18.36
N LYS A 130 6.03 -14.83 -17.69
CA LYS A 130 5.88 -15.66 -16.48
C LYS A 130 5.26 -14.84 -15.33
N PRO A 131 4.63 -15.48 -14.33
CA PRO A 131 4.39 -14.82 -13.05
C PRO A 131 5.69 -14.24 -12.48
N ALA A 132 5.60 -13.11 -11.79
CA ALA A 132 6.75 -12.55 -11.10
C ALA A 132 7.23 -13.52 -10.01
N SER A 133 8.55 -13.67 -9.84
CA SER A 133 9.08 -14.53 -8.79
C SER A 133 8.64 -14.04 -7.41
N GLY A 134 8.17 -14.98 -6.59
CA GLY A 134 7.83 -14.76 -5.19
C GLY A 134 9.05 -14.46 -4.30
N ALA A 135 8.81 -14.41 -2.99
CA ALA A 135 9.87 -14.19 -2.01
C ALA A 135 10.82 -15.40 -1.98
N VAL A 136 12.13 -15.11 -1.89
CA VAL A 136 13.20 -16.11 -1.71
C VAL A 136 13.48 -16.41 -0.22
N GLY A 137 12.92 -15.60 0.68
CA GLY A 137 12.87 -15.86 2.12
C GLY A 137 11.62 -15.20 2.72
N GLN A 138 10.91 -15.92 3.59
CA GLN A 138 9.70 -15.43 4.26
C GLN A 138 9.58 -15.98 5.69
N TRP A 139 9.47 -15.09 6.69
CA TRP A 139 9.30 -15.43 8.10
C TRP A 139 8.01 -14.81 8.61
N GLN A 140 6.99 -15.65 8.74
CA GLN A 140 5.65 -15.24 9.16
C GLN A 140 5.46 -15.29 10.67
N PHE A 141 6.37 -15.93 11.42
CA PHE A 141 6.30 -16.15 12.87
C PHE A 141 5.04 -16.88 13.38
N ALA A 142 4.12 -17.29 12.51
CA ALA A 142 2.94 -18.10 12.79
C ALA A 142 3.25 -19.46 13.43
N ASP A 143 4.47 -19.95 13.24
CA ASP A 143 4.92 -21.29 13.60
C ASP A 143 5.38 -21.43 15.05
N ARG A 144 4.80 -20.65 15.98
CA ARG A 144 5.17 -20.68 17.40
C ARG A 144 5.20 -22.13 17.92
N PRO A 145 6.36 -22.61 18.40
CA PRO A 145 6.48 -23.98 18.87
C PRO A 145 5.73 -24.19 20.20
N THR A 146 5.21 -25.40 20.40
CA THR A 146 4.61 -25.82 21.68
C THR A 146 5.66 -25.92 22.78
N ASP A 147 6.86 -26.38 22.42
CA ASP A 147 8.05 -26.32 23.27
C ASP A 147 8.72 -24.94 23.14
N LEU A 148 8.57 -24.11 24.17
CA LEU A 148 9.12 -22.74 24.20
C LEU A 148 10.65 -22.70 24.33
N ALA A 149 11.34 -23.84 24.46
CA ALA A 149 12.79 -23.92 24.32
C ALA A 149 13.24 -23.82 22.85
N VAL A 150 12.36 -24.15 21.90
CA VAL A 150 12.61 -23.96 20.47
C VAL A 150 12.53 -22.47 20.15
N THR A 151 13.62 -21.94 19.60
CA THR A 151 13.78 -20.51 19.29
C THR A 151 14.00 -20.29 17.80
N THR A 152 13.55 -21.21 16.95
CA THR A 152 13.66 -21.11 15.50
C THR A 152 12.29 -20.88 14.88
N THR A 153 12.21 -19.97 13.92
CA THR A 153 11.05 -19.76 13.05
C THR A 153 11.45 -20.09 11.61
N LYS A 154 10.53 -20.72 10.88
CA LYS A 154 10.78 -21.25 9.56
C LYS A 154 10.80 -20.17 8.49
N ASP A 155 11.67 -20.36 7.52
CA ASP A 155 11.53 -19.75 6.21
C ASP A 155 10.47 -20.50 5.39
N THR A 156 9.34 -19.87 5.15
CA THR A 156 8.19 -20.43 4.42
C THR A 156 8.14 -20.00 2.95
N ALA A 157 9.19 -19.34 2.44
CA ALA A 157 9.27 -18.97 1.03
C ALA A 157 9.05 -20.18 0.11
N THR A 158 8.53 -19.92 -1.09
CA THR A 158 8.31 -20.94 -2.12
C THR A 158 9.33 -20.84 -3.25
N GLU A 159 9.92 -19.67 -3.47
CA GLU A 159 11.04 -19.49 -4.38
C GLU A 159 12.39 -19.77 -3.70
N GLY A 160 13.46 -19.82 -4.50
CA GLY A 160 14.81 -20.11 -4.03
C GLY A 160 15.05 -21.60 -3.78
N THR A 161 16.32 -22.01 -3.85
CA THR A 161 16.75 -23.41 -3.71
C THR A 161 17.03 -23.82 -2.27
N GLU A 162 17.16 -22.85 -1.37
CA GLU A 162 17.53 -23.05 0.04
C GLU A 162 16.51 -22.35 0.95
N ARG A 163 16.49 -22.74 2.22
CA ARG A 163 15.62 -22.14 3.25
C ARG A 163 16.49 -21.63 4.39
N HIS A 164 16.22 -20.41 4.81
CA HIS A 164 17.03 -19.70 5.78
C HIS A 164 16.26 -19.46 7.07
N ASP A 165 15.97 -20.53 7.81
CA ASP A 165 15.31 -20.43 9.12
C ASP A 165 16.02 -19.42 10.04
N ALA A 166 15.24 -18.62 10.77
CA ALA A 166 15.76 -17.59 11.66
C ALA A 166 15.75 -18.07 13.12
N THR A 167 16.81 -17.77 13.86
CA THR A 167 16.91 -18.07 15.30
C THR A 167 16.71 -16.82 16.14
N LEU A 168 15.74 -16.85 17.05
CA LEU A 168 15.42 -15.85 18.06
C LEU A 168 16.46 -15.87 19.18
N LYS A 169 16.97 -14.70 19.55
CA LYS A 169 18.07 -14.51 20.51
C LYS A 169 17.83 -13.27 21.38
N GLY A 170 18.61 -13.16 22.45
CA GLY A 170 18.59 -11.96 23.30
C GLY A 170 17.28 -11.72 24.05
N GLY A 171 16.45 -12.76 24.22
CA GLY A 171 15.13 -12.67 24.84
C GLY A 171 13.98 -12.40 23.88
N ALA A 172 14.22 -12.44 22.56
CA ALA A 172 13.15 -12.46 21.56
C ALA A 172 12.24 -13.68 21.77
N THR A 173 10.94 -13.50 21.56
CA THR A 173 9.91 -14.53 21.74
C THR A 173 8.73 -14.26 20.80
N TRP A 174 7.69 -15.09 20.84
CA TRP A 174 6.44 -14.88 20.09
C TRP A 174 5.42 -14.08 20.90
N SER A 175 4.60 -13.28 20.23
CA SER A 175 3.42 -12.59 20.78
C SER A 175 2.16 -13.00 20.04
N ASP A 176 1.03 -13.01 20.73
CA ASP A 176 -0.33 -13.13 20.17
C ASP A 176 -0.83 -11.88 19.41
N ARG A 177 -0.07 -10.78 19.47
CA ARG A 177 -0.34 -9.56 18.71
C ARG A 177 0.22 -9.74 17.31
N ALA A 178 -0.49 -10.47 16.46
CA ALA A 178 -0.09 -10.71 15.08
C ALA A 178 -0.83 -9.79 14.11
N ARG A 179 -0.21 -9.49 12.96
CA ARG A 179 -0.81 -8.64 11.92
C ARG A 179 -2.00 -9.33 11.25
N ARG A 180 -2.06 -10.67 11.21
CA ARG A 180 -3.23 -11.43 10.72
C ARG A 180 -4.32 -11.64 11.77
N GLY A 181 -4.09 -11.23 13.01
CA GLY A 181 -5.07 -11.26 14.08
C GLY A 181 -5.02 -12.54 14.93
N LYS A 182 -6.15 -12.87 15.55
CA LYS A 182 -6.23 -13.92 16.57
C LYS A 182 -5.91 -15.30 15.97
N GLY A 183 -5.07 -16.06 16.67
CA GLY A 183 -4.66 -17.41 16.26
C GLY A 183 -3.34 -17.42 15.49
N ASP A 184 -2.82 -16.25 15.14
CA ASP A 184 -1.48 -16.08 14.58
C ASP A 184 -0.51 -15.48 15.62
N TYR A 185 0.79 -15.40 15.29
CA TYR A 185 1.82 -14.87 16.16
C TYR A 185 2.77 -13.93 15.43
N SER A 186 3.35 -12.98 16.16
CA SER A 186 4.43 -12.11 15.69
C SER A 186 5.70 -12.29 16.52
N LEU A 187 6.82 -11.80 15.99
CA LEU A 187 8.08 -11.70 16.72
C LEU A 187 8.04 -10.54 17.73
N SER A 188 8.10 -10.86 19.02
CA SER A 188 8.30 -9.89 20.09
C SER A 188 9.78 -9.59 20.30
N LEU A 189 10.15 -8.34 20.07
CA LEU A 189 11.47 -7.78 20.37
C LEU A 189 11.44 -6.81 21.57
N ASN A 190 10.26 -6.64 22.16
CA ASN A 190 10.05 -5.88 23.38
C ASN A 190 10.50 -6.67 24.60
N SER A 191 11.74 -6.46 25.06
CA SER A 191 12.12 -6.91 26.39
C SER A 191 11.62 -5.93 27.46
N THR A 192 10.98 -6.43 28.50
CA THR A 192 10.59 -5.65 29.69
C THR A 192 11.78 -5.31 30.59
N ASN A 193 12.96 -5.84 30.30
CA ASN A 193 14.19 -5.57 31.02
C ASN A 193 15.06 -4.60 30.19
N PRO A 194 15.34 -3.37 30.67
CA PRO A 194 16.15 -2.39 29.95
C PRO A 194 17.59 -2.87 29.63
N ASP A 195 18.14 -3.82 30.38
CA ASP A 195 19.45 -4.45 30.12
C ASP A 195 19.37 -5.56 29.05
N LYS A 196 18.16 -6.04 28.74
CA LYS A 196 17.85 -7.03 27.69
C LYS A 196 17.21 -6.39 26.46
N GLY A 197 17.35 -5.07 26.25
CA GLY A 197 17.00 -4.36 25.02
C GLY A 197 17.84 -4.76 23.80
N LYS A 198 18.17 -6.05 23.69
CA LYS A 198 19.03 -6.66 22.69
C LYS A 198 18.39 -7.91 22.09
N ALA A 199 17.06 -7.99 22.08
CA ALA A 199 16.32 -9.06 21.43
C ALA A 199 16.44 -8.92 19.90
N TYR A 200 16.59 -10.03 19.19
CA TYR A 200 16.64 -10.08 17.73
C TYR A 200 16.37 -11.50 17.23
N ALA A 201 16.06 -11.64 15.95
CA ALA A 201 16.18 -12.91 15.23
C ALA A 201 17.24 -12.78 14.12
N ALA A 202 17.85 -13.90 13.74
CA ALA A 202 18.85 -13.89 12.67
C ALA A 202 18.86 -15.22 11.91
N THR A 203 19.01 -15.15 10.58
CA THR A 203 19.34 -16.31 9.76
C THR A 203 20.81 -16.68 9.92
N ALA A 204 21.18 -17.91 9.60
CA ALA A 204 22.58 -18.34 9.62
C ALA A 204 23.38 -17.73 8.45
N GLU A 205 22.77 -17.73 7.27
CA GLU A 205 23.36 -17.31 5.99
C GLU A 205 22.49 -16.26 5.29
N PRO A 206 23.06 -15.44 4.38
CA PRO A 206 22.29 -14.43 3.66
C PRO A 206 21.21 -15.08 2.79
N PRO A 207 19.93 -14.69 2.94
CA PRO A 207 18.86 -15.18 2.07
C PRO A 207 18.81 -14.47 0.70
N VAL A 208 19.68 -13.48 0.48
CA VAL A 208 19.67 -12.63 -0.72
C VAL A 208 21.07 -12.08 -1.01
N ASP A 209 21.43 -12.00 -2.28
CA ASP A 209 22.58 -11.26 -2.76
C ASP A 209 22.25 -9.77 -2.81
N THR A 210 22.87 -9.02 -1.91
CA THR A 210 22.69 -7.56 -1.76
C THR A 210 23.52 -6.72 -2.74
N LYS A 211 24.28 -7.38 -3.63
CA LYS A 211 24.94 -6.71 -4.75
C LYS A 211 24.00 -6.44 -5.92
N GLY A 212 23.07 -7.35 -6.22
CA GLY A 212 22.05 -7.17 -7.26
C GLY A 212 20.78 -6.50 -6.73
N SER A 213 19.80 -6.26 -7.60
CA SER A 213 18.48 -5.76 -7.18
C SER A 213 17.83 -6.69 -6.16
N PHE A 214 17.26 -6.12 -5.12
CA PHE A 214 16.50 -6.84 -4.10
C PHE A 214 15.40 -5.97 -3.50
N THR A 215 14.44 -6.62 -2.86
CA THR A 215 13.43 -5.96 -2.03
C THR A 215 13.34 -6.69 -0.71
N VAL A 216 13.16 -5.94 0.38
CA VAL A 216 12.85 -6.47 1.70
C VAL A 216 11.58 -5.82 2.21
N SER A 217 10.76 -6.55 2.95
CA SER A 217 9.61 -5.99 3.64
C SER A 217 9.37 -6.65 4.99
N ALA A 218 8.67 -5.93 5.87
CA ALA A 218 8.12 -6.47 7.10
C ALA A 218 6.98 -5.59 7.58
N TRP A 219 6.05 -6.19 8.33
CA TRP A 219 5.16 -5.44 9.21
C TRP A 219 5.91 -5.12 10.51
N ALA A 220 5.86 -3.86 10.94
CA ALA A 220 6.52 -3.38 12.13
C ALA A 220 5.51 -2.69 13.06
N TYR A 221 5.53 -3.05 14.33
CA TYR A 221 4.77 -2.40 15.40
C TYR A 221 5.75 -1.65 16.30
N LEU A 222 5.93 -0.36 16.07
CA LEU A 222 6.89 0.46 16.80
C LEU A 222 6.36 0.82 18.20
N ALA A 223 7.06 0.42 19.26
CA ALA A 223 6.61 0.68 20.64
C ALA A 223 7.00 2.08 21.17
N GLY A 224 7.98 2.74 20.54
CA GLY A 224 8.44 4.07 20.94
C GLY A 224 9.50 4.63 19.99
N THR A 225 9.89 5.88 20.21
CA THR A 225 10.65 6.69 19.23
C THR A 225 11.96 7.27 19.79
N ARG A 226 12.43 6.76 20.94
CA ARG A 226 13.54 7.36 21.70
C ARG A 226 14.92 7.20 21.07
N SER A 227 15.09 6.20 20.20
CA SER A 227 16.36 5.86 19.58
C SER A 227 16.13 5.27 18.19
N ASP A 228 17.19 5.19 17.40
CA ASP A 228 17.20 4.45 16.15
C ASP A 228 16.89 2.98 16.41
N GLN A 229 16.02 2.42 15.58
CA GLN A 229 15.48 1.07 15.77
C GLN A 229 15.33 0.37 14.42
N VAL A 230 16.02 -0.75 14.24
CA VAL A 230 16.19 -1.43 12.95
C VAL A 230 15.29 -2.65 12.88
N VAL A 231 14.39 -2.66 11.90
CA VAL A 231 13.48 -3.78 11.63
C VAL A 231 14.23 -4.89 10.92
N LEU A 232 14.87 -4.59 9.78
CA LEU A 232 15.65 -5.55 8.98
C LEU A 232 17.02 -4.98 8.60
N SER A 233 18.06 -5.81 8.58
CA SER A 233 19.37 -5.44 8.00
C SER A 233 20.15 -6.65 7.48
N ALA A 234 21.07 -6.41 6.56
CA ALA A 234 22.04 -7.40 6.09
C ALA A 234 23.48 -6.96 6.45
N PRO A 235 24.11 -7.54 7.49
CA PRO A 235 25.37 -7.03 8.02
C PRO A 235 26.62 -7.51 7.27
N GLY A 236 27.52 -6.58 7.00
CA GLY A 236 28.89 -6.80 6.56
C GLY A 236 29.89 -7.09 7.69
N ALA A 237 31.17 -6.92 7.37
CA ALA A 237 32.29 -7.02 8.29
C ALA A 237 32.40 -5.80 9.22
N ARG A 238 31.98 -4.61 8.78
CA ARG A 238 31.98 -3.34 9.53
C ARG A 238 30.58 -2.73 9.57
N ASP A 239 29.93 -2.58 8.42
CA ASP A 239 28.62 -1.91 8.28
C ASP A 239 27.59 -2.83 7.63
N ALA A 240 26.32 -2.42 7.55
CA ALA A 240 25.26 -3.16 6.88
C ALA A 240 25.11 -2.74 5.41
N ALA A 241 24.84 -3.73 4.55
CA ALA A 241 24.51 -3.49 3.15
C ALA A 241 23.20 -2.72 3.02
N PHE A 242 22.23 -2.99 3.90
CA PHE A 242 21.05 -2.16 4.05
C PHE A 242 20.55 -2.13 5.49
N SER A 243 19.77 -1.11 5.81
CA SER A 243 18.99 -1.01 7.04
C SER A 243 17.57 -0.50 6.75
N LEU A 244 16.54 -1.24 7.16
CA LEU A 244 15.15 -0.79 7.21
C LEU A 244 14.83 -0.42 8.65
N ARG A 245 14.63 0.87 8.94
CA ARG A 245 14.69 1.39 10.31
C ARG A 245 13.78 2.58 10.57
N TYR A 246 13.49 2.82 11.84
CA TYR A 246 13.10 4.13 12.34
C TYR A 246 14.36 4.95 12.67
N SER A 247 14.44 6.18 12.15
CA SER A 247 15.44 7.18 12.51
C SER A 247 14.85 8.13 13.56
N ALA A 248 15.44 8.15 14.75
CA ALA A 248 15.05 9.05 15.82
C ALA A 248 15.47 10.49 15.58
N GLU A 249 16.59 10.70 14.87
CA GLU A 249 17.05 12.03 14.47
C GLU A 249 16.05 12.70 13.53
N GLN A 250 15.66 12.00 12.46
CA GLN A 250 14.71 12.52 11.46
C GLN A 250 13.24 12.32 11.86
N LYS A 251 12.99 11.51 12.88
CA LYS A 251 11.65 11.06 13.31
C LYS A 251 10.87 10.42 12.18
N LYS A 252 11.52 9.61 11.35
CA LYS A 252 10.98 9.07 10.10
C LYS A 252 11.34 7.59 9.96
N TRP A 253 10.49 6.85 9.27
CA TRP A 253 10.90 5.58 8.67
C TRP A 253 11.96 5.84 7.60
N ALA A 254 12.90 4.92 7.44
CA ALA A 254 14.04 5.06 6.55
C ALA A 254 14.45 3.70 5.98
N PHE A 255 14.83 3.70 4.71
CA PHE A 255 15.57 2.61 4.09
C PHE A 255 16.94 3.12 3.65
N GLY A 256 17.99 2.64 4.31
CA GLY A 256 19.38 3.02 4.07
C GLY A 256 20.17 1.92 3.38
N ARG A 257 21.14 2.31 2.56
CA ARG A 257 22.14 1.43 1.95
C ARG A 257 23.54 1.97 2.19
N GLY A 258 24.39 1.17 2.83
CA GLY A 258 25.79 1.53 3.06
C GLY A 258 26.56 1.57 1.75
N ALA A 259 27.31 2.64 1.51
CA ALA A 259 28.04 2.83 0.26
C ALA A 259 29.15 1.79 0.04
N ARG A 260 29.72 1.29 1.14
CA ARG A 260 30.77 0.27 1.24
C ARG A 260 30.70 -0.43 2.60
N ASP A 261 31.33 -1.59 2.72
CA ASP A 261 31.59 -2.24 4.01
C ASP A 261 32.85 -1.67 4.68
N ALA A 262 32.74 -0.49 5.29
CA ALA A 262 33.84 0.20 5.96
C ALA A 262 33.31 1.05 7.14
N ASP A 263 34.17 1.37 8.09
CA ASP A 263 33.80 2.31 9.16
C ASP A 263 33.55 3.71 8.63
N GLY A 264 32.58 4.41 9.22
CA GLY A 264 32.24 5.79 8.85
C GLY A 264 31.84 5.96 7.37
N THR A 265 31.41 4.88 6.72
CA THR A 265 30.92 4.89 5.34
C THR A 265 29.64 5.73 5.23
N THR A 266 29.46 6.40 4.10
CA THR A 266 28.20 7.11 3.84
C THR A 266 27.06 6.10 3.68
N GLU A 267 25.99 6.26 4.45
CA GLU A 267 24.72 5.59 4.20
C GLU A 267 23.88 6.49 3.27
N VAL A 268 23.46 5.97 2.11
CA VAL A 268 22.48 6.64 1.25
C VAL A 268 21.09 6.24 1.72
N VAL A 269 20.22 7.22 2.02
CA VAL A 269 18.95 6.97 2.72
C VAL A 269 17.76 7.52 1.94
N SER A 270 16.74 6.68 1.77
CA SER A 270 15.39 7.11 1.40
C SER A 270 14.54 7.24 2.67
N TYR A 271 14.04 8.44 2.94
CA TYR A 271 13.23 8.75 4.12
C TYR A 271 11.73 8.74 3.80
N GLY A 272 10.91 8.43 4.80
CA GLY A 272 9.46 8.62 4.74
C GLY A 272 9.11 10.09 4.52
N ASP A 273 8.00 10.35 3.82
CA ASP A 273 7.55 11.72 3.54
C ASP A 273 7.07 12.39 4.84
N ALA A 274 6.25 11.68 5.63
CA ALA A 274 5.75 12.13 6.91
C ALA A 274 6.74 11.88 8.06
N ALA A 275 6.88 12.87 8.95
CA ALA A 275 7.58 12.72 10.23
C ALA A 275 6.61 12.30 11.35
N ASN A 276 7.15 11.75 12.43
CA ASN A 276 6.42 11.24 13.59
C ASN A 276 5.42 10.13 13.21
N PRO A 277 5.88 8.99 12.65
CA PRO A 277 5.00 7.87 12.38
C PRO A 277 4.26 7.43 13.65
N PRO A 278 3.00 6.95 13.53
CA PRO A 278 2.22 6.53 14.68
C PRO A 278 2.92 5.37 15.41
N VAL A 279 2.90 5.41 16.74
CA VAL A 279 3.41 4.33 17.59
C VAL A 279 2.27 3.44 18.03
N GLY A 280 2.58 2.18 18.34
CA GLY A 280 1.58 1.25 18.82
C GLY A 280 0.60 0.80 17.73
N VAL A 281 0.97 0.88 16.46
CA VAL A 281 0.14 0.39 15.34
C VAL A 281 1.02 -0.39 14.39
N TRP A 282 0.39 -1.27 13.61
CA TRP A 282 1.07 -2.02 12.57
C TRP A 282 1.29 -1.13 11.34
N THR A 283 2.53 -1.04 10.88
CA THR A 283 2.92 -0.34 9.65
C THR A 283 3.72 -1.29 8.78
N HIS A 284 3.34 -1.43 7.51
CA HIS A 284 4.12 -2.19 6.53
C HIS A 284 5.25 -1.31 6.01
N LEU A 285 6.46 -1.85 6.01
CA LEU A 285 7.64 -1.19 5.48
C LEU A 285 8.26 -2.06 4.41
N ALA A 286 8.65 -1.46 3.29
CA ALA A 286 9.48 -2.13 2.31
C ALA A 286 10.63 -1.23 1.82
N GLY A 287 11.77 -1.82 1.59
CA GLY A 287 12.94 -1.19 1.00
C GLY A 287 13.27 -1.85 -0.33
N VAL A 288 13.32 -1.06 -1.40
CA VAL A 288 13.67 -1.53 -2.74
C VAL A 288 15.05 -0.99 -3.09
N PHE A 289 15.97 -1.87 -3.47
CA PHE A 289 17.24 -1.54 -4.11
C PHE A 289 17.22 -2.06 -5.54
N ASP A 290 17.49 -1.18 -6.50
CA ASP A 290 17.37 -1.47 -7.91
C ASP A 290 18.63 -1.07 -8.68
N THR A 291 19.35 -2.06 -9.21
CA THR A 291 20.53 -1.89 -10.07
C THR A 291 20.17 -1.80 -11.56
N LYS A 292 18.88 -1.63 -11.87
CA LYS A 292 18.32 -1.65 -13.24
C LYS A 292 18.62 -2.94 -14.01
N ARG A 293 19.07 -3.98 -13.30
CA ARG A 293 19.55 -5.26 -13.84
C ARG A 293 20.70 -5.11 -14.83
N ASP A 294 21.51 -4.07 -14.67
CA ASP A 294 22.71 -3.85 -15.46
C ASP A 294 23.96 -3.81 -14.56
N THR A 295 25.08 -3.36 -15.14
CA THR A 295 26.37 -3.23 -14.42
C THR A 295 26.77 -1.78 -14.19
N ASP A 296 25.94 -0.83 -14.62
CA ASP A 296 26.15 0.60 -14.49
C ASP A 296 25.59 1.12 -13.16
N LYS A 297 26.44 1.08 -12.13
CA LYS A 297 26.10 1.57 -10.79
C LYS A 297 25.69 3.05 -10.71
N THR A 298 25.85 3.84 -11.78
CA THR A 298 25.53 5.28 -11.76
C THR A 298 24.02 5.54 -11.76
N ASN A 299 23.22 4.52 -12.08
CA ASN A 299 21.76 4.59 -12.10
C ASN A 299 21.10 3.79 -10.96
N ASP A 300 21.89 3.19 -10.07
CA ASP A 300 21.40 2.40 -8.94
C ASP A 300 20.56 3.29 -8.00
N THR A 301 19.43 2.76 -7.54
CA THR A 301 18.49 3.50 -6.69
C THR A 301 18.06 2.73 -5.45
N VAL A 302 17.81 3.45 -4.36
CA VAL A 302 17.04 2.95 -3.20
C VAL A 302 15.73 3.73 -3.03
N GLN A 303 14.67 3.04 -2.60
CA GLN A 303 13.39 3.67 -2.26
C GLN A 303 12.70 2.97 -1.10
N LEU A 304 12.18 3.76 -0.16
CA LEU A 304 11.32 3.31 0.92
C LEU A 304 9.85 3.29 0.47
N PHE A 305 9.10 2.31 0.96
CA PHE A 305 7.65 2.24 0.87
C PHE A 305 7.05 2.09 2.26
N VAL A 306 5.95 2.79 2.53
CA VAL A 306 5.19 2.71 3.78
C VAL A 306 3.74 2.37 3.42
N ASN A 307 3.19 1.29 3.99
CA ASN A 307 1.84 0.79 3.71
C ASN A 307 1.56 0.63 2.20
N GLY A 308 2.54 0.07 1.48
CA GLY A 308 2.45 -0.18 0.04
C GLY A 308 2.72 1.04 -0.84
N ARG A 309 2.85 2.25 -0.27
CA ARG A 309 3.01 3.49 -1.01
C ARG A 309 4.48 3.93 -1.08
N PRO A 310 5.00 4.33 -2.26
CA PRO A 310 6.36 4.88 -2.36
C PRO A 310 6.49 6.14 -1.51
N GLN A 311 7.68 6.34 -0.93
CA GLN A 311 8.04 7.54 -0.18
C GLN A 311 9.06 8.33 -0.99
N GLY A 312 8.67 9.53 -1.43
CA GLY A 312 9.45 10.34 -2.35
C GLY A 312 9.82 9.63 -3.66
N GLN A 313 10.78 10.22 -4.38
CA GLN A 313 11.38 9.61 -5.57
C GLN A 313 12.52 8.65 -5.19
N PRO A 314 12.84 7.64 -6.03
CA PRO A 314 14.02 6.80 -5.83
C PRO A 314 15.30 7.65 -5.71
N VAL A 315 16.10 7.38 -4.68
CA VAL A 315 17.35 8.10 -4.40
C VAL A 315 18.50 7.44 -5.15
N ASN A 316 19.23 8.21 -5.96
CA ASN A 316 20.39 7.72 -6.72
C ASN A 316 21.63 7.59 -5.83
N LEU A 317 22.20 6.39 -5.73
CA LEU A 317 23.30 6.16 -4.78
C LEU A 317 24.62 6.82 -5.18
N SER A 318 24.95 6.80 -6.47
CA SER A 318 26.21 7.38 -6.95
C SER A 318 26.23 8.90 -6.88
N ALA A 319 25.07 9.54 -6.98
CA ALA A 319 24.89 10.97 -6.81
C ALA A 319 25.06 11.41 -5.35
N GLU A 320 24.52 10.65 -4.40
CA GLU A 320 24.61 10.95 -2.97
C GLU A 320 25.96 10.53 -2.35
N ALA A 321 26.57 9.46 -2.86
CA ALA A 321 27.84 8.92 -2.36
C ALA A 321 28.76 8.54 -3.52
N ALA A 322 29.69 9.44 -3.89
CA ALA A 322 30.63 9.20 -4.99
C ALA A 322 31.49 7.93 -4.83
N ALA A 323 31.72 7.49 -3.59
CA ALA A 323 32.45 6.26 -3.28
C ALA A 323 31.60 4.98 -3.40
N TYR A 324 30.29 5.08 -3.68
CA TYR A 324 29.37 3.97 -3.75
C TYR A 324 29.84 2.84 -4.66
N GLU A 325 29.83 1.61 -4.13
CA GLU A 325 30.00 0.38 -4.90
C GLU A 325 28.95 -0.65 -4.43
N PRO A 326 28.24 -1.36 -5.32
CA PRO A 326 27.39 -2.46 -4.93
C PRO A 326 28.24 -3.62 -4.37
N TRP A 327 27.81 -4.19 -3.25
CA TRP A 327 28.54 -5.22 -2.51
C TRP A 327 27.59 -6.21 -1.83
N SER A 328 28.06 -7.45 -1.66
CA SER A 328 27.30 -8.53 -1.03
C SER A 328 27.60 -8.65 0.46
N SER A 329 26.54 -8.61 1.28
CA SER A 329 26.58 -8.96 2.71
C SER A 329 26.89 -10.45 2.90
N PRO A 330 27.97 -10.82 3.60
CA PRO A 330 28.36 -12.22 3.79
C PRO A 330 27.68 -12.88 5.01
N LYS A 331 26.86 -12.16 5.78
CA LYS A 331 26.21 -12.67 7.00
C LYS A 331 24.71 -12.77 6.83
N GLY A 332 24.10 -13.64 7.62
CA GLY A 332 22.65 -13.81 7.66
C GLY A 332 21.87 -12.53 7.97
N LEU A 333 20.67 -12.46 7.44
CA LEU A 333 19.70 -11.41 7.67
C LEU A 333 19.45 -11.24 9.17
N GLN A 334 19.42 -10.00 9.62
CA GLN A 334 19.06 -9.65 10.99
C GLN A 334 17.65 -9.06 11.00
N ILE A 335 16.85 -9.52 11.97
CA ILE A 335 15.55 -8.96 12.29
C ILE A 335 15.67 -8.34 13.68
N GLY A 336 15.54 -7.02 13.79
CA GLY A 336 15.56 -6.31 15.05
C GLY A 336 16.88 -5.68 15.49
N ARG A 337 17.91 -5.62 14.61
CA ARG A 337 19.18 -4.90 14.86
C ARG A 337 19.95 -4.67 13.57
N THR A 338 20.96 -3.81 13.62
CA THR A 338 21.98 -3.64 12.56
C THR A 338 23.39 -3.82 13.09
N ARG A 339 24.37 -3.85 12.18
CA ARG A 339 25.79 -3.75 12.50
C ARG A 339 26.36 -2.49 11.86
N ALA A 340 27.00 -1.63 12.64
CA ALA A 340 27.68 -0.43 12.17
C ALA A 340 28.98 -0.23 12.98
N ASP A 341 30.01 0.29 12.31
CA ASP A 341 31.38 0.44 12.82
C ASP A 341 31.91 -0.81 13.54
N GLY A 342 31.53 -1.99 13.03
CA GLY A 342 31.95 -3.29 13.53
C GLY A 342 31.12 -3.86 14.69
N SER A 343 30.14 -3.13 15.22
CA SER A 343 29.35 -3.52 16.41
C SER A 343 27.85 -3.62 16.13
N TYR A 344 27.15 -4.53 16.83
CA TYR A 344 25.70 -4.65 16.71
C TYR A 344 24.98 -3.60 17.57
N GLN A 345 24.03 -2.88 16.97
CA GLN A 345 23.29 -1.78 17.60
C GLN A 345 21.90 -1.58 16.93
N GLY A 346 21.19 -0.51 17.32
CA GLY A 346 19.90 -0.14 16.73
C GLY A 346 18.79 -1.16 17.00
N TYR A 347 18.77 -1.75 18.19
CA TYR A 347 17.83 -2.81 18.54
C TYR A 347 16.38 -2.32 18.48
N PHE A 348 15.51 -3.09 17.82
CA PHE A 348 14.10 -2.72 17.66
C PHE A 348 13.30 -3.00 18.93
N HIS A 349 12.47 -2.04 19.35
CA HIS A 349 11.52 -2.20 20.44
C HIS A 349 10.11 -2.22 19.85
N GLY A 350 9.58 -3.43 19.70
CA GLY A 350 8.28 -3.61 19.11
C GLY A 350 7.94 -5.05 18.82
N TYR A 351 7.05 -5.21 17.86
CA TYR A 351 6.77 -6.49 17.22
C TYR A 351 7.11 -6.41 15.73
N VAL A 352 7.55 -7.53 15.15
CA VAL A 352 7.81 -7.67 13.73
C VAL A 352 7.02 -8.88 13.22
N ASP A 353 6.44 -8.76 12.04
CA ASP A 353 5.63 -9.81 11.44
C ASP A 353 5.82 -9.86 9.92
N GLU A 354 5.53 -11.00 9.30
CA GLU A 354 5.54 -11.21 7.84
C GLU A 354 6.77 -10.63 7.14
N ALA A 355 7.97 -10.93 7.68
CA ALA A 355 9.22 -10.47 7.06
C ALA A 355 9.46 -11.25 5.77
N ALA A 356 9.79 -10.55 4.68
CA ALA A 356 9.99 -11.18 3.38
C ALA A 356 11.12 -10.53 2.59
N VAL A 357 11.77 -11.31 1.72
CA VAL A 357 12.89 -10.89 0.89
C VAL A 357 12.72 -11.43 -0.53
N TRP A 358 12.99 -10.58 -1.53
CA TRP A 358 12.95 -10.92 -2.95
C TRP A 358 14.29 -10.61 -3.61
N GLN A 359 14.80 -11.51 -4.46
CA GLN A 359 15.97 -11.24 -5.32
C GLN A 359 15.57 -10.47 -6.59
N ARG A 360 14.78 -9.40 -6.42
CA ARG A 360 14.42 -8.45 -7.47
C ARG A 360 13.95 -7.13 -6.85
N ALA A 361 14.04 -6.06 -7.62
CA ALA A 361 13.34 -4.83 -7.29
C ALA A 361 11.84 -5.02 -7.57
N LEU A 362 11.01 -4.96 -6.52
CA LEU A 362 9.57 -4.94 -6.65
C LEU A 362 9.12 -3.60 -7.23
N ARG A 363 8.10 -3.64 -8.08
CA ARG A 363 7.44 -2.43 -8.58
C ARG A 363 6.47 -1.91 -7.52
N PRO A 364 6.07 -0.63 -7.55
CA PRO A 364 5.10 -0.09 -6.59
C PRO A 364 3.83 -0.95 -6.43
N VAL A 365 3.25 -1.42 -7.54
CA VAL A 365 2.08 -2.31 -7.51
C VAL A 365 2.36 -3.66 -6.83
N ASP A 366 3.56 -4.22 -6.99
CA ASP A 366 3.94 -5.49 -6.35
C ASP A 366 4.14 -5.28 -4.83
N VAL A 367 4.68 -4.13 -4.42
CA VAL A 367 4.83 -3.77 -3.00
C VAL A 367 3.47 -3.52 -2.35
N GLN A 368 2.54 -2.88 -3.05
CA GLN A 368 1.16 -2.67 -2.58
C GLN A 368 0.41 -4.00 -2.43
N GLN A 369 0.61 -4.94 -3.35
CA GLN A 369 0.06 -6.30 -3.22
C GLN A 369 0.64 -7.05 -2.01
N ALA A 370 1.96 -6.94 -1.79
CA ALA A 370 2.60 -7.52 -0.61
C ALA A 370 2.08 -6.90 0.70
N SER A 371 1.84 -5.59 0.73
CA SER A 371 1.30 -4.91 1.91
C SER A 371 -0.17 -5.24 2.17
N ALA A 372 -0.97 -5.61 1.16
CA ALA A 372 -2.38 -5.95 1.38
C ALA A 372 -2.57 -7.20 2.28
N LEU A 373 -1.55 -8.06 2.37
CA LEU A 373 -1.50 -9.28 3.18
C LEU A 373 -2.78 -10.12 3.10
N THR A 374 -2.85 -11.04 2.16
CA THR A 374 -4.02 -11.92 1.98
C THR A 374 -3.82 -13.29 2.60
N ALA A 375 -4.86 -13.85 3.22
CA ALA A 375 -4.95 -15.23 3.68
C ALA A 375 -6.18 -15.89 3.05
N ASP A 376 -6.02 -17.05 2.42
CA ASP A 376 -7.11 -17.81 1.77
C ASP A 376 -7.96 -17.01 0.76
N GLY A 377 -7.34 -16.03 0.09
CA GLY A 377 -8.00 -15.16 -0.89
C GLY A 377 -8.73 -13.96 -0.29
N GLU A 378 -8.69 -13.78 1.03
CA GLU A 378 -9.28 -12.64 1.75
C GLU A 378 -8.18 -11.75 2.35
N PRO A 379 -8.36 -10.42 2.39
CA PRO A 379 -7.45 -9.53 3.12
C PRO A 379 -7.39 -9.89 4.61
N ALA A 380 -6.20 -9.96 5.18
CA ALA A 380 -6.03 -10.27 6.60
C ALA A 380 -6.47 -9.08 7.47
N THR A 381 -7.42 -9.33 8.36
CA THR A 381 -7.96 -8.33 9.28
C THR A 381 -7.66 -8.67 10.74
N ALA A 382 -6.91 -7.81 11.43
CA ALA A 382 -6.64 -7.95 12.85
C ALA A 382 -7.52 -7.00 13.66
N LEU A 383 -8.27 -7.51 14.65
CA LEU A 383 -8.99 -6.69 15.63
C LEU A 383 -7.98 -6.00 16.54
N VAL A 384 -7.75 -4.71 16.32
CA VAL A 384 -6.71 -3.91 17.02
C VAL A 384 -7.26 -3.05 18.15
N ALA A 385 -8.59 -2.91 18.23
CA ALA A 385 -9.28 -2.30 19.36
C ALA A 385 -10.72 -2.83 19.47
N ASP A 386 -11.16 -3.13 20.70
CA ASP A 386 -12.56 -3.48 21.00
C ASP A 386 -12.95 -2.84 22.33
N TRP A 387 -13.72 -1.75 22.27
CA TRP A 387 -14.35 -1.14 23.43
C TRP A 387 -15.82 -1.55 23.45
N SER A 388 -16.09 -2.65 24.13
CA SER A 388 -17.45 -3.10 24.46
C SER A 388 -17.89 -2.50 25.80
N ALA A 389 -19.08 -1.92 25.87
CA ALA A 389 -19.59 -1.23 27.06
C ALA A 389 -19.47 -2.12 28.31
N GLY A 390 -18.88 -1.54 29.36
CA GLY A 390 -18.64 -2.23 30.63
C GLY A 390 -19.87 -2.22 31.55
N PRO A 391 -19.77 -2.86 32.72
CA PRO A 391 -20.90 -2.95 33.65
C PRO A 391 -21.39 -1.56 34.09
N ALA A 392 -22.68 -1.50 34.44
CA ALA A 392 -23.34 -0.28 34.87
C ALA A 392 -22.59 0.41 36.03
N GLY A 393 -22.51 1.74 35.98
CA GLY A 393 -21.86 2.57 36.99
C GLY A 393 -20.33 2.70 36.87
N GLY A 394 -19.69 2.07 35.88
CA GLY A 394 -18.29 2.32 35.56
C GLY A 394 -18.05 3.71 34.96
N SER A 395 -16.82 4.23 35.08
CA SER A 395 -16.38 5.53 34.54
C SER A 395 -15.48 5.42 33.30
N GLU A 396 -15.20 4.19 32.84
CA GLU A 396 -14.35 3.92 31.68
C GLU A 396 -14.81 2.66 30.94
N ILE A 397 -14.48 2.58 29.64
CA ILE A 397 -14.68 1.39 28.80
C ILE A 397 -13.31 0.84 28.43
N LYS A 398 -13.02 -0.40 28.80
CA LYS A 398 -11.71 -1.02 28.59
C LYS A 398 -11.61 -1.65 27.21
N ASP A 399 -10.42 -1.60 26.62
CA ASP A 399 -10.10 -2.38 25.43
C ASP A 399 -9.96 -3.87 25.77
N VAL A 400 -10.65 -4.72 25.02
CA VAL A 400 -10.60 -6.19 25.16
C VAL A 400 -9.99 -6.90 23.94
N SER A 401 -9.43 -6.15 22.99
CA SER A 401 -8.79 -6.72 21.79
C SER A 401 -7.48 -7.48 22.05
N GLY A 402 -6.83 -7.24 23.21
CA GLY A 402 -5.49 -7.76 23.53
C GLY A 402 -4.34 -6.84 23.11
N TYR A 403 -4.63 -5.78 22.35
CA TYR A 403 -3.63 -4.76 22.00
C TYR A 403 -3.34 -3.79 23.16
N GLY A 404 -4.20 -3.73 24.17
CA GLY A 404 -3.98 -2.92 25.37
C GLY A 404 -4.12 -1.43 25.07
N ARG A 405 -5.11 -1.08 24.24
CA ARG A 405 -5.44 0.32 23.96
C ARG A 405 -5.88 1.03 25.24
N PRO A 406 -5.65 2.34 25.37
CA PRO A 406 -6.15 3.08 26.52
C PRO A 406 -7.68 2.93 26.66
N ALA A 407 -8.17 2.89 27.90
CA ALA A 407 -9.59 2.85 28.18
C ALA A 407 -10.24 4.18 27.74
N LEU A 408 -11.45 4.11 27.18
CA LEU A 408 -12.24 5.30 26.88
C LEU A 408 -12.83 5.81 28.21
N ALA A 409 -12.35 6.97 28.67
CA ALA A 409 -12.87 7.64 29.85
C ALA A 409 -14.20 8.33 29.50
N LEU A 410 -15.23 8.12 30.32
CA LEU A 410 -16.52 8.79 30.16
C LEU A 410 -16.41 10.27 30.56
N SER A 411 -17.20 11.12 29.91
CA SER A 411 -17.42 12.49 30.36
C SER A 411 -18.05 12.50 31.76
N ALA A 412 -17.72 13.53 32.55
CA ALA A 412 -18.21 13.65 33.92
C ALA A 412 -19.75 13.76 34.01
N GLU A 413 -20.37 14.25 32.94
CA GLU A 413 -21.80 14.48 32.81
C GLU A 413 -22.24 14.03 31.41
N GLY A 414 -23.49 13.61 31.28
CA GLY A 414 -24.11 13.21 30.00
C GLY A 414 -23.75 11.82 29.48
N ALA A 415 -22.75 11.15 30.04
CA ALA A 415 -22.37 9.77 29.69
C ALA A 415 -22.52 8.83 30.89
N GLN A 416 -23.16 7.68 30.71
CA GLN A 416 -23.32 6.67 31.76
C GLN A 416 -23.33 5.26 31.20
N LEU A 417 -22.57 4.35 31.83
CA LEU A 417 -22.76 2.91 31.59
C LEU A 417 -24.04 2.44 32.28
N ARG A 418 -24.94 1.85 31.49
CA ARG A 418 -26.22 1.28 31.92
C ARG A 418 -26.32 -0.18 31.48
N ALA A 419 -27.18 -0.94 32.15
CA ALA A 419 -27.65 -2.22 31.64
C ALA A 419 -29.07 -2.03 31.11
N ASP A 420 -29.37 -2.60 29.95
CA ASP A 420 -30.75 -2.69 29.47
C ASP A 420 -31.55 -3.75 30.24
N GLU A 421 -32.84 -3.90 29.90
CA GLU A 421 -33.72 -4.88 30.55
C GLU A 421 -33.26 -6.34 30.35
N ALA A 422 -32.47 -6.61 29.29
CA ALA A 422 -31.88 -7.91 29.01
C ALA A 422 -30.52 -8.12 29.71
N GLY A 423 -30.02 -7.11 30.44
CA GLY A 423 -28.73 -7.14 31.12
C GLY A 423 -27.53 -6.82 30.23
N GLN A 424 -27.75 -6.41 28.98
CA GLN A 424 -26.70 -5.99 28.06
C GLN A 424 -26.24 -4.58 28.44
N SER A 425 -24.92 -4.41 28.54
CA SER A 425 -24.32 -3.13 28.92
C SER A 425 -24.26 -2.18 27.73
N THR A 426 -24.59 -0.91 27.96
CA THR A 426 -24.57 0.16 26.96
C THR A 426 -23.99 1.44 27.55
N LEU A 427 -23.31 2.23 26.72
CA LEU A 427 -22.95 3.61 27.02
C LEU A 427 -24.13 4.51 26.62
N ALA A 428 -24.89 5.00 27.59
CA ALA A 428 -25.93 6.00 27.35
C ALA A 428 -25.30 7.39 27.19
N LEU A 429 -25.79 8.15 26.20
CA LEU A 429 -25.33 9.48 25.80
C LEU A 429 -26.54 10.40 25.71
N ASP A 430 -26.46 11.57 26.34
CA ASP A 430 -27.55 12.56 26.40
C ASP A 430 -27.66 13.47 25.15
N GLY A 431 -26.74 13.31 24.20
CA GLY A 431 -26.64 14.16 23.02
C GLY A 431 -26.32 15.64 23.29
N VAL A 432 -25.89 16.03 24.50
CA VAL A 432 -25.55 17.42 24.86
C VAL A 432 -24.09 17.54 25.26
N GLN A 433 -23.60 16.62 26.09
CA GLN A 433 -22.24 16.66 26.62
C GLN A 433 -21.68 15.26 26.94
N GLY A 434 -22.48 14.21 26.76
CA GLY A 434 -22.08 12.83 26.91
C GLY A 434 -21.10 12.37 25.84
N PHE A 435 -19.96 11.83 26.25
CA PHE A 435 -19.03 11.13 25.37
C PHE A 435 -18.14 10.14 26.15
N ALA A 436 -17.41 9.30 25.44
CA ALA A 436 -16.28 8.56 26.00
C ALA A 436 -15.06 8.70 25.08
N ALA A 437 -13.87 8.89 25.64
CA ALA A 437 -12.70 9.22 24.84
C ALA A 437 -11.36 8.72 25.42
N ALA A 438 -10.39 8.52 24.53
CA ALA A 438 -9.01 8.20 24.84
C ALA A 438 -8.05 8.86 23.86
N GLN A 439 -6.76 8.84 24.17
CA GLN A 439 -5.72 9.23 23.22
C GLN A 439 -5.59 8.17 22.12
N GLY A 440 -5.69 8.58 20.85
CA GLY A 440 -5.40 7.74 19.69
C GLY A 440 -3.96 7.90 19.19
N PRO A 441 -3.62 7.29 18.03
CA PRO A 441 -4.48 6.45 17.20
C PRO A 441 -4.53 4.98 17.66
N ALA A 442 -5.57 4.26 17.21
CA ALA A 442 -5.72 2.83 17.44
C ALA A 442 -5.30 1.96 16.23
N VAL A 443 -5.14 2.58 15.06
CA VAL A 443 -4.74 1.92 13.81
C VAL A 443 -3.84 2.87 13.00
N ASP A 444 -2.98 2.31 12.14
CA ASP A 444 -2.29 3.10 11.13
C ASP A 444 -3.30 3.46 10.04
N GLU A 445 -3.62 4.74 9.97
CA GLU A 445 -4.68 5.26 9.12
C GLU A 445 -4.20 5.54 7.69
N THR A 446 -2.91 5.37 7.43
CA THR A 446 -2.36 5.45 6.07
C THR A 446 -2.42 4.11 5.33
N ASP A 447 -2.78 3.03 6.04
CA ASP A 447 -3.12 1.71 5.50
C ASP A 447 -4.64 1.48 5.44
N SER A 448 -5.05 0.34 4.89
CA SER A 448 -6.43 -0.16 4.97
C SER A 448 -6.86 -0.41 6.42
N PHE A 449 -8.07 0.01 6.78
CA PHE A 449 -8.66 -0.26 8.09
C PHE A 449 -10.19 -0.29 8.04
N THR A 450 -10.77 -0.85 9.08
CA THR A 450 -12.22 -0.95 9.27
C THR A 450 -12.60 -0.46 10.65
N VAL A 451 -13.66 0.33 10.75
CA VAL A 451 -14.26 0.78 12.01
C VAL A 451 -15.72 0.39 12.03
N SER A 452 -16.19 -0.18 13.14
CA SER A 452 -17.60 -0.53 13.31
C SER A 452 -18.10 -0.13 14.69
N ALA A 453 -19.27 0.50 14.72
CA ALA A 453 -19.92 0.96 15.92
C ALA A 453 -21.36 0.42 15.96
N ARG A 454 -21.71 -0.26 17.07
CA ARG A 454 -23.07 -0.72 17.32
C ARG A 454 -23.82 0.33 18.12
N VAL A 455 -24.73 1.04 17.46
CA VAL A 455 -25.33 2.29 17.94
C VAL A 455 -26.86 2.21 17.91
N ARG A 456 -27.49 2.76 18.94
CA ARG A 456 -28.93 3.01 19.00
C ARG A 456 -29.14 4.52 19.16
N VAL A 457 -29.85 5.15 18.25
CA VAL A 457 -30.14 6.60 18.31
C VAL A 457 -31.49 6.79 19.01
N ASP A 458 -31.55 7.75 19.95
CA ASP A 458 -32.82 8.11 20.59
C ASP A 458 -33.65 8.99 19.64
N SER A 459 -34.81 8.49 19.22
CA SER A 459 -35.63 9.17 18.21
C SER A 459 -36.17 10.53 18.68
N ALA A 460 -36.52 10.66 19.96
CA ALA A 460 -37.10 11.88 20.53
C ALA A 460 -36.04 12.98 20.67
N GLU A 461 -34.86 12.63 21.20
CA GLU A 461 -33.74 13.55 21.32
C GLU A 461 -33.19 13.94 19.94
N TRP A 462 -33.16 13.01 18.97
CA TRP A 462 -32.74 13.29 17.60
C TRP A 462 -33.72 14.22 16.86
N ALA A 463 -35.03 14.04 17.06
CA ALA A 463 -36.05 14.92 16.48
C ALA A 463 -35.91 16.37 16.96
N ALA A 464 -35.42 16.58 18.19
CA ALA A 464 -35.18 17.91 18.75
C ALA A 464 -33.92 18.61 18.19
N LYS A 465 -33.05 17.90 17.46
CA LYS A 465 -31.86 18.49 16.83
C LYS A 465 -32.25 19.35 15.62
N PRO A 466 -31.52 20.46 15.37
CA PRO A 466 -31.79 21.31 14.21
C PRO A 466 -31.47 20.57 12.89
N ILE A 467 -32.15 20.95 11.82
CA ILE A 467 -31.79 20.53 10.46
C ILE A 467 -30.34 20.98 10.16
N GLY A 468 -29.55 20.09 9.57
CA GLY A 468 -28.11 20.25 9.35
C GLY A 468 -27.24 19.74 10.49
N TYR A 469 -27.82 19.28 11.61
CA TYR A 469 -27.06 18.72 12.72
C TYR A 469 -26.32 17.45 12.31
N ARG A 470 -25.08 17.31 12.80
CA ARG A 470 -24.22 16.15 12.64
C ARG A 470 -23.95 15.54 14.01
N GLY A 471 -24.36 14.28 14.20
CA GLY A 471 -24.03 13.49 15.38
C GLY A 471 -22.88 12.55 15.05
N ILE A 472 -21.73 12.69 15.72
CA ILE A 472 -20.59 11.80 15.50
C ILE A 472 -20.70 10.60 16.46
N VAL A 473 -20.81 9.42 15.88
CA VAL A 473 -20.86 8.15 16.63
C VAL A 473 -19.49 7.82 17.19
N ALA A 474 -18.47 7.86 16.33
CA ALA A 474 -17.08 7.67 16.70
C ALA A 474 -16.18 8.36 15.69
N GLY A 475 -15.01 8.82 16.14
CA GLY A 475 -14.03 9.41 15.24
C GLY A 475 -12.66 9.63 15.88
N GLN A 476 -11.64 9.67 15.03
CA GLN A 476 -10.28 10.05 15.40
C GLN A 476 -10.02 11.51 15.04
N LYS A 477 -9.62 12.31 16.02
CA LYS A 477 -9.27 13.72 15.80
C LYS A 477 -7.95 13.90 15.06
N LEU A 478 -7.95 14.85 14.13
CA LEU A 478 -6.82 15.38 13.37
C LEU A 478 -6.95 16.90 13.27
N ALA A 479 -6.08 17.64 13.96
CA ALA A 479 -6.17 19.10 14.03
C ALA A 479 -7.59 19.57 14.43
N GLY A 480 -8.22 20.43 13.62
CA GLY A 480 -9.59 20.91 13.75
C GLY A 480 -10.64 20.03 13.06
N GLU A 481 -10.31 18.79 12.71
CA GLU A 481 -11.16 17.87 11.95
C GLU A 481 -11.11 16.45 12.53
N SER A 482 -11.91 15.57 11.94
CA SER A 482 -11.79 14.13 12.10
C SER A 482 -11.00 13.52 10.93
N SER A 483 -9.92 12.81 11.24
CA SER A 483 -9.19 11.98 10.26
C SER A 483 -10.09 10.90 9.67
N TRP A 484 -10.94 10.34 10.52
CA TRP A 484 -12.11 9.57 10.12
C TRP A 484 -13.23 9.77 11.14
N ALA A 485 -14.48 9.64 10.68
CA ALA A 485 -15.65 9.66 11.54
C ALA A 485 -16.80 8.83 10.96
N LEU A 486 -17.55 8.16 11.83
CA LEU A 486 -18.89 7.66 11.56
C LEU A 486 -19.90 8.73 12.00
N VAL A 487 -20.72 9.22 11.07
CA VAL A 487 -21.57 10.39 11.27
C VAL A 487 -23.01 10.05 10.93
N LEU A 488 -23.95 10.60 11.69
CA LEU A 488 -25.35 10.72 11.32
C LEU A 488 -25.66 12.18 11.02
N THR A 489 -26.21 12.47 9.85
CA THR A 489 -26.59 13.84 9.47
C THR A 489 -28.10 13.97 9.36
N LYS A 490 -28.69 15.00 9.97
CA LYS A 490 -30.11 15.35 9.84
C LYS A 490 -30.29 16.32 8.66
N PHE A 491 -30.90 15.86 7.57
CA PHE A 491 -31.15 16.68 6.37
C PHE A 491 -32.52 17.35 6.38
N ASP A 492 -33.51 16.73 7.03
CA ASP A 492 -34.87 17.26 7.20
C ASP A 492 -35.48 16.68 8.50
N VAL A 493 -36.75 17.00 8.78
CA VAL A 493 -37.50 16.53 9.94
C VAL A 493 -37.43 15.00 10.10
N ASP A 494 -37.66 14.26 9.01
CA ASP A 494 -37.68 12.80 8.96
C ASP A 494 -36.61 12.23 8.01
N VAL A 495 -35.64 13.06 7.60
CA VAL A 495 -34.59 12.65 6.66
C VAL A 495 -33.25 12.70 7.37
N SER A 496 -32.64 11.54 7.59
CA SER A 496 -31.28 11.41 8.11
C SER A 496 -30.52 10.32 7.35
N ALA A 497 -29.20 10.51 7.18
CA ALA A 497 -28.35 9.50 6.56
C ALA A 497 -27.04 9.32 7.33
N TRP A 498 -26.60 8.07 7.37
CA TRP A 498 -25.29 7.69 7.87
C TRP A 498 -24.21 8.05 6.85
N SER A 499 -23.03 8.41 7.33
CA SER A 499 -21.86 8.57 6.49
C SER A 499 -20.58 8.12 7.18
N PHE A 500 -19.60 7.74 6.35
CA PHE A 500 -18.22 7.54 6.75
C PHE A 500 -17.36 8.59 6.06
N VAL A 501 -16.65 9.38 6.87
CA VAL A 501 -15.83 10.50 6.42
C VAL A 501 -14.36 10.17 6.62
N ARG A 502 -13.50 10.60 5.70
CA ARG A 502 -12.07 10.77 5.92
C ARG A 502 -11.60 12.17 5.52
N THR A 503 -10.63 12.71 6.25
CA THR A 503 -10.08 14.05 6.00
C THR A 503 -8.56 14.00 6.03
N ALA A 504 -7.90 14.67 5.10
CA ALA A 504 -6.48 14.97 5.11
C ALA A 504 -6.25 16.46 5.36
N VAL A 505 -5.17 16.78 6.06
CA VAL A 505 -4.78 18.16 6.35
C VAL A 505 -3.32 18.40 5.99
N ASP A 506 -2.97 19.65 5.70
CA ASP A 506 -1.59 20.08 5.56
C ASP A 506 -0.88 20.19 6.92
N ALA A 507 0.41 20.53 6.91
CA ALA A 507 1.20 20.72 8.14
C ALA A 507 0.70 21.88 9.04
N ALA A 508 -0.12 22.79 8.52
CA ALA A 508 -0.76 23.87 9.28
C ALA A 508 -2.14 23.48 9.83
N GLY A 509 -2.65 22.29 9.49
CA GLY A 509 -3.95 21.78 9.90
C GLY A 509 -5.12 22.21 9.01
N ASN A 510 -4.86 22.79 7.83
CA ASN A 510 -5.91 23.12 6.87
C ASN A 510 -6.30 21.88 6.07
N VAL A 511 -7.60 21.71 5.81
CA VAL A 511 -8.12 20.60 4.99
C VAL A 511 -7.56 20.68 3.57
N THR A 512 -6.89 19.61 3.12
CA THR A 512 -6.41 19.45 1.75
C THR A 512 -7.32 18.56 0.93
N GLU A 513 -7.96 17.57 1.57
CA GLU A 513 -8.84 16.61 0.93
C GLU A 513 -9.86 16.13 1.97
N ARG A 514 -11.13 16.01 1.56
CA ARG A 514 -12.19 15.42 2.39
C ARG A 514 -13.06 14.55 1.52
N VAL A 515 -13.34 13.36 2.01
CA VAL A 515 -14.08 12.33 1.28
C VAL A 515 -15.14 11.76 2.21
N GLU A 516 -16.37 11.61 1.70
CA GLU A 516 -17.52 11.14 2.46
C GLU A 516 -18.32 10.15 1.61
N VAL A 517 -18.58 8.96 2.15
CA VAL A 517 -19.55 8.00 1.61
C VAL A 517 -20.80 8.11 2.48
N GLN A 518 -21.94 8.36 1.86
CA GLN A 518 -23.22 8.50 2.53
C GLN A 518 -24.14 7.31 2.18
N ALA A 519 -25.03 6.94 3.08
CA ALA A 519 -26.10 5.99 2.78
C ALA A 519 -27.10 6.58 1.77
N ASP A 520 -27.50 5.76 0.79
CA ASP A 520 -28.58 6.09 -0.16
C ASP A 520 -29.97 6.05 0.52
N ASP A 521 -30.15 5.11 1.45
CA ASP A 521 -31.42 4.94 2.17
C ASP A 521 -31.53 5.91 3.36
N VAL A 522 -32.68 6.59 3.42
CA VAL A 522 -33.08 7.45 4.53
C VAL A 522 -33.58 6.56 5.67
N MET A 523 -32.96 6.65 6.85
CA MET A 523 -33.33 5.83 8.01
C MET A 523 -34.51 6.41 8.79
N GLY A 524 -35.39 5.50 9.24
CA GLY A 524 -36.48 5.74 10.20
C GLY A 524 -36.51 4.78 11.42
N ASP A 525 -35.68 3.74 11.45
CA ASP A 525 -35.63 2.77 12.58
C ASP A 525 -34.68 3.24 13.70
N PHE A 526 -34.93 4.45 14.18
CA PHE A 526 -34.36 4.91 15.45
C PHE A 526 -34.87 4.02 16.60
N ASP A 527 -34.19 4.05 17.75
CA ASP A 527 -34.48 3.20 18.92
C ASP A 527 -34.16 1.71 18.79
N THR A 528 -33.59 1.25 17.66
CA THR A 528 -33.01 -0.10 17.54
C THR A 528 -31.48 -0.05 17.38
N PRO A 529 -30.72 -0.95 18.02
CA PRO A 529 -29.26 -1.03 17.80
C PRO A 529 -28.94 -1.52 16.39
N ILE A 530 -28.10 -0.77 15.67
CA ILE A 530 -27.60 -1.11 14.35
C ILE A 530 -26.07 -1.05 14.33
N ASP A 531 -25.43 -1.91 13.53
CA ASP A 531 -23.99 -1.83 13.28
C ASP A 531 -23.73 -0.87 12.09
N VAL A 532 -23.01 0.22 12.33
CA VAL A 532 -22.56 1.18 11.30
C VAL A 532 -21.08 0.96 11.08
N THR A 533 -20.69 0.56 9.88
CA THR A 533 -19.31 0.17 9.56
C THR A 533 -18.73 0.99 8.42
N GLY A 534 -17.61 1.66 8.68
CA GLY A 534 -16.79 2.35 7.68
C GLY A 534 -15.55 1.53 7.34
N ILE A 535 -15.26 1.37 6.06
CA ILE A 535 -14.06 0.69 5.57
C ILE A 535 -13.27 1.66 4.70
N PHE A 536 -11.99 1.81 5.00
CA PHE A 536 -11.04 2.46 4.10
C PHE A 536 -10.10 1.39 3.55
N ASP A 537 -10.08 1.24 2.22
CA ASP A 537 -9.18 0.33 1.52
C ASP A 537 -8.11 1.14 0.79
N ALA A 538 -6.92 1.23 1.39
CA ALA A 538 -5.78 1.97 0.85
C ALA A 538 -5.20 1.33 -0.42
N ALA A 539 -5.47 0.05 -0.67
CA ALA A 539 -4.96 -0.70 -1.82
C ALA A 539 -5.93 -0.70 -3.01
N ALA A 540 -7.21 -0.38 -2.79
CA ALA A 540 -8.17 -0.27 -3.87
C ALA A 540 -7.79 0.85 -4.84
N THR A 541 -7.72 0.50 -6.13
CA THR A 541 -7.58 1.42 -7.26
C THR A 541 -8.92 1.63 -7.94
N THR A 542 -9.10 2.79 -8.58
CA THR A 542 -10.29 3.04 -9.40
C THR A 542 -10.13 2.35 -10.76
N PRO A 543 -11.12 1.59 -11.27
CA PRO A 543 -11.04 1.02 -12.61
C PRO A 543 -10.82 2.13 -13.66
N GLY A 544 -9.69 2.06 -14.37
CA GLY A 544 -9.32 3.07 -15.38
C GLY A 544 -8.42 4.21 -14.86
N ASP A 545 -8.16 4.27 -13.55
CA ASP A 545 -7.20 5.17 -12.93
C ASP A 545 -6.41 4.40 -11.84
N PRO A 546 -5.27 3.78 -12.20
CA PRO A 546 -4.44 3.05 -11.26
C PRO A 546 -3.71 3.96 -10.26
N ASP A 547 -3.76 5.29 -10.45
CA ASP A 547 -3.06 6.26 -9.61
C ASP A 547 -3.94 6.79 -8.46
N THR A 548 -5.27 6.60 -8.53
CA THR A 548 -6.17 6.87 -7.40
C THR A 548 -6.22 5.68 -6.45
N SER A 549 -5.47 5.78 -5.36
CA SER A 549 -5.48 4.82 -4.24
C SER A 549 -6.35 5.30 -3.09
N GLY A 550 -6.94 4.35 -2.34
CA GLY A 550 -7.79 4.64 -1.20
C GLY A 550 -9.26 4.68 -1.60
N ARG A 551 -10.08 3.74 -1.13
CA ARG A 551 -11.53 3.71 -1.38
C ARG A 551 -12.30 3.59 -0.07
N LEU A 552 -13.28 4.45 0.12
CA LEU A 552 -14.22 4.38 1.24
C LEU A 552 -15.40 3.46 0.88
N ARG A 553 -15.87 2.70 1.86
CA ARG A 553 -17.13 1.96 1.82
C ARG A 553 -17.88 2.14 3.14
N LEU A 554 -19.21 2.17 3.07
CA LEU A 554 -20.09 2.23 4.23
C LEU A 554 -21.01 1.01 4.20
N PHE A 555 -21.21 0.38 5.36
CA PHE A 555 -22.17 -0.70 5.55
C PHE A 555 -23.08 -0.35 6.73
N ILE A 556 -24.37 -0.60 6.56
CA ILE A 556 -25.37 -0.56 7.63
C ILE A 556 -25.86 -1.99 7.85
N GLY A 557 -25.63 -2.51 9.05
CA GLY A 557 -25.60 -3.95 9.29
C GLY A 557 -24.57 -4.60 8.36
N THR A 558 -25.04 -5.49 7.48
CA THR A 558 -24.22 -6.19 6.50
C THR A 558 -24.48 -5.72 5.06
N THR A 559 -25.34 -4.71 4.91
CA THR A 559 -25.74 -4.17 3.60
C THR A 559 -24.79 -3.05 3.20
N SER A 560 -24.05 -3.26 2.10
CA SER A 560 -23.24 -2.21 1.49
C SER A 560 -24.15 -1.06 1.07
N GLN A 561 -23.81 0.13 1.55
CA GLN A 561 -24.41 1.35 1.03
C GLN A 561 -23.72 1.71 -0.28
N VAL A 562 -24.50 2.05 -1.28
CA VAL A 562 -23.99 2.58 -2.53
C VAL A 562 -23.94 4.10 -2.35
N THR A 563 -22.85 4.76 -2.72
CA THR A 563 -22.89 6.14 -3.22
C THR A 563 -21.64 6.42 -4.05
N SER A 564 -21.87 6.95 -5.24
CA SER A 564 -20.95 7.60 -6.21
C SER A 564 -19.58 6.94 -6.51
N PRO A 565 -19.13 6.84 -7.78
CA PRO A 565 -17.91 6.11 -8.15
C PRO A 565 -16.57 6.64 -7.58
N HIS A 566 -16.52 7.71 -6.77
CA HIS A 566 -15.28 8.45 -6.49
C HIS A 566 -15.09 8.91 -5.04
N ALA A 567 -15.37 8.07 -4.05
CA ALA A 567 -14.97 8.35 -2.67
C ALA A 567 -13.58 7.77 -2.38
N GLY A 568 -12.53 8.35 -2.98
CA GLY A 568 -11.15 7.97 -2.71
C GLY A 568 -10.33 9.07 -2.06
N LEU A 569 -9.58 8.71 -1.02
CA LEU A 569 -8.65 9.61 -0.32
C LEU A 569 -7.23 9.29 -0.77
N THR A 570 -6.69 10.16 -1.63
CA THR A 570 -5.36 9.95 -2.23
C THR A 570 -4.23 10.41 -1.31
N SER A 571 -4.47 11.48 -0.55
CA SER A 571 -3.51 12.02 0.43
C SER A 571 -3.33 11.07 1.63
N GLN A 572 -2.10 10.90 2.10
CA GLN A 572 -1.86 10.22 3.38
C GLN A 572 -2.41 11.07 4.52
N SER A 573 -3.19 10.45 5.41
CA SER A 573 -3.76 11.11 6.58
C SER A 573 -3.67 10.20 7.80
N GLN A 574 -3.18 10.76 8.90
CA GLN A 574 -3.04 10.06 10.18
C GLN A 574 -3.55 10.96 11.30
N GLY A 575 -4.62 10.54 11.97
CA GLY A 575 -5.08 11.19 13.18
C GLY A 575 -4.11 10.97 14.34
N THR A 576 -3.89 12.02 15.13
CA THR A 576 -2.97 12.02 16.27
C THR A 576 -3.62 12.48 17.58
N GLY A 577 -4.89 12.88 17.53
CA GLY A 577 -5.60 13.43 18.68
C GLY A 577 -6.40 12.40 19.46
N GLU A 578 -7.46 12.89 20.07
CA GLU A 578 -8.45 12.08 20.77
C GLU A 578 -9.19 11.14 19.80
N LEU A 579 -9.34 9.88 20.21
CA LEU A 579 -10.34 8.96 19.69
C LEU A 579 -11.56 9.04 20.60
N ALA A 580 -12.72 9.37 20.05
CA ALA A 580 -13.94 9.59 20.83
C ALA A 580 -15.12 8.77 20.29
N VAL A 581 -16.04 8.48 21.19
CA VAL A 581 -17.38 7.94 20.96
C VAL A 581 -18.39 8.96 21.48
N GLY A 582 -19.46 9.18 20.72
CA GLY A 582 -20.56 10.07 21.09
C GLY A 582 -20.26 11.56 20.90
N ARG A 583 -19.08 11.89 20.37
CA ARG A 583 -18.68 13.22 19.90
C ARG A 583 -17.58 13.11 18.85
N GLY A 584 -17.27 14.22 18.19
CA GLY A 584 -16.08 14.34 17.37
C GLY A 584 -15.83 15.78 16.93
N VAL A 585 -14.86 15.98 16.04
CA VAL A 585 -14.50 17.30 15.53
C VAL A 585 -14.91 17.42 14.07
N ASP A 586 -15.58 18.52 13.73
CA ASP A 586 -15.90 18.86 12.35
C ASP A 586 -15.87 20.39 12.20
N GLY A 587 -15.11 20.91 11.24
CA GLY A 587 -15.02 22.36 10.99
C GLY A 587 -14.47 23.17 12.18
N GLY A 588 -13.58 22.59 12.99
CA GLY A 588 -12.98 23.20 14.17
C GLY A 588 -13.82 23.12 15.45
N SER A 589 -15.07 22.63 15.37
CA SER A 589 -15.97 22.50 16.52
C SER A 589 -15.96 21.10 17.11
N LEU A 590 -15.93 21.00 18.45
CA LEU A 590 -15.94 19.75 19.23
C LEU A 590 -17.25 19.66 20.05
N ASP A 591 -18.39 19.56 19.36
CA ASP A 591 -19.73 19.61 19.95
C ASP A 591 -20.79 18.74 19.24
N HIS A 592 -20.35 17.86 18.33
CA HIS A 592 -21.19 16.97 17.51
C HIS A 592 -21.71 15.76 18.29
N TYR A 593 -22.41 16.01 19.40
CA TYR A 593 -22.84 14.99 20.35
C TYR A 593 -23.93 14.08 19.79
N LEU A 594 -23.79 12.77 19.97
CA LEU A 594 -24.79 11.80 19.56
C LEU A 594 -25.80 11.54 20.69
N PRO A 595 -27.11 11.76 20.50
CA PRO A 595 -28.14 11.28 21.43
C PRO A 595 -28.41 9.79 21.25
N GLY A 596 -28.45 9.03 22.36
CA GLY A 596 -28.79 7.62 22.35
C GLY A 596 -27.84 6.73 23.16
N SER A 597 -27.42 5.62 22.58
CA SER A 597 -26.49 4.69 23.25
C SER A 597 -25.56 3.96 22.29
N LEU A 598 -24.38 3.60 22.80
CA LEU A 598 -23.42 2.74 22.11
C LEU A 598 -23.17 1.44 22.89
N ASP A 599 -23.24 0.30 22.21
CA ASP A 599 -22.92 -0.99 22.83
C ASP A 599 -21.42 -1.28 22.70
N ARG A 600 -20.85 -0.94 21.55
CA ARG A 600 -19.53 -1.41 21.15
C ARG A 600 -18.91 -0.56 20.05
N LEU A 601 -17.61 -0.29 20.17
CA LEU A 601 -16.74 0.23 19.10
C LEU A 601 -15.61 -0.77 18.83
N ARG A 602 -15.45 -1.17 17.57
CA ARG A 602 -14.35 -2.04 17.12
C ARG A 602 -13.58 -1.40 15.99
N ILE A 603 -12.27 -1.64 15.99
CA ILE A 603 -11.36 -1.19 14.94
C ILE A 603 -10.49 -2.37 14.52
N TRP A 604 -10.39 -2.59 13.21
CA TRP A 604 -9.53 -3.59 12.60
C TRP A 604 -8.51 -2.92 11.69
N SER A 605 -7.28 -3.43 11.71
CA SER A 605 -6.32 -3.20 10.63
C SER A 605 -6.67 -4.12 9.47
N GLY A 606 -6.75 -3.59 8.25
CA GLY A 606 -7.22 -4.26 7.05
C GLY A 606 -8.64 -3.85 6.60
N ALA A 607 -8.91 -4.07 5.32
CA ALA A 607 -10.20 -3.81 4.69
C ALA A 607 -10.80 -5.14 4.18
N PRO A 608 -11.81 -5.70 4.84
CA PRO A 608 -12.39 -6.98 4.44
C PRO A 608 -13.17 -6.83 3.12
N THR A 609 -13.40 -7.96 2.46
CA THR A 609 -14.48 -8.05 1.46
C THR A 609 -15.84 -7.99 2.16
N ALA A 610 -16.93 -7.90 1.39
CA ALA A 610 -18.28 -7.97 1.95
C ALA A 610 -18.52 -9.30 2.71
N ASN A 611 -17.95 -10.41 2.22
CA ASN A 611 -18.03 -11.71 2.87
C ASN A 611 -17.24 -11.72 4.18
N GLY A 612 -16.00 -11.20 4.17
CA GLY A 612 -15.19 -11.08 5.39
C GLY A 612 -15.89 -10.27 6.48
N LEU A 613 -16.59 -9.20 6.11
CA LEU A 613 -17.29 -8.35 7.07
C LEU A 613 -18.39 -9.10 7.84
N TRP A 614 -19.13 -9.98 7.18
CA TRP A 614 -20.16 -10.81 7.83
C TRP A 614 -19.59 -11.59 9.03
N TYR A 615 -18.46 -12.27 8.83
CA TYR A 615 -17.79 -13.04 9.88
C TYR A 615 -17.25 -12.17 11.03
N MET A 616 -16.91 -10.91 10.76
CA MET A 616 -16.38 -9.99 11.77
C MET A 616 -17.45 -9.44 12.71
N LEU A 617 -18.66 -9.19 12.19
CA LEU A 617 -19.77 -8.62 12.95
C LEU A 617 -20.53 -9.67 13.78
N GLU A 618 -20.62 -10.91 13.28
CA GLU A 618 -21.27 -12.05 13.95
C GLU A 618 -20.30 -13.19 14.33
N PRO A 619 -19.39 -12.99 15.30
CA PRO A 619 -18.52 -14.06 15.76
C PRO A 619 -19.32 -15.06 16.61
N GLY A 620 -20.06 -15.98 15.97
CA GLY A 620 -20.86 -16.99 16.67
C GLY A 620 -21.76 -17.89 15.82
N THR A 621 -21.89 -17.64 14.51
CA THR A 621 -22.86 -18.34 13.63
C THR A 621 -22.22 -19.24 12.56
N VAL A 622 -21.11 -19.93 12.81
CA VAL A 622 -20.77 -21.18 12.10
C VAL A 622 -19.95 -22.09 13.02
N GLY A 623 -20.31 -23.38 13.05
CA GLY A 623 -19.66 -24.45 13.83
C GLY A 623 -18.57 -25.22 13.10
#